data_AF-A0A3C0UET9-F1
#
_entry.id   AF-A0A3C0UET9-F1
#
_cell.length_a   1.000
_cell.length_b   1.000
_cell.length_c   1.000
_cell.angle_alpha   90.00
_cell.angle_beta   90.00
_cell.angle_gamma   90.00
#
_symmetry.space_group_name_H-M   'P 1'
#
loop_
_entity.id
_entity.type
_entity.pdbx_description
1 polymer ?
#
loop_
_entity_poly.entity_id
_entity_poly.type
_entity_poly.pdbx_seq_one_letter_code
_entity_poly.pdbx_strand_id
1 'polypeptide(L)'
;MDTLGLQLERLLAGTVTANNNVIFENIINSYGTISYDPLTGVVTISKPGRYMVNWWVATQAVIGSNGISFSIVTSQGDELLGDTPIKTDEVVGFALVQVDSAPITLSLVNSTPATVSYSSLVPVKAALVLIEVPEETSATGETGST
;
A
#
# COMPACT_ATOMS: atom_id res chain seq x y z
N MET A 1 -11.30 -18.86 10.06
CA MET A 1 -11.28 -17.40 9.84
C MET A 1 -10.78 -17.19 8.43
N ASP A 2 -11.60 -16.61 7.57
CA ASP A 2 -11.18 -16.32 6.19
C ASP A 2 -10.28 -15.10 6.23
N THR A 3 -8.97 -15.29 6.04
CA THR A 3 -7.98 -14.21 5.97
C THR A 3 -7.94 -13.63 4.56
N LEU A 4 -7.63 -12.35 4.43
CA LEU A 4 -7.31 -11.74 3.13
C LEU A 4 -5.86 -11.28 3.03
N GLY A 5 -5.39 -11.18 1.79
CA GLY A 5 -4.07 -10.66 1.48
C GLY A 5 -3.90 -10.35 0.00
N LEU A 6 -2.95 -9.45 -0.27
CA LEU A 6 -2.66 -8.93 -1.59
C LEU A 6 -1.17 -8.65 -1.70
N GLN A 7 -0.57 -9.05 -2.81
CA GLN A 7 0.80 -8.71 -3.17
C GLN A 7 0.84 -8.23 -4.63
N LEU A 8 1.38 -7.03 -4.82
CA LEU A 8 1.44 -6.32 -6.09
C LEU A 8 2.87 -5.90 -6.41
N GLU A 9 3.20 -5.89 -7.70
CA GLU A 9 4.47 -5.38 -8.21
C GLU A 9 4.26 -4.50 -9.44
N ARG A 10 5.14 -3.50 -9.54
CA ARG A 10 5.35 -2.73 -10.75
C ARG A 10 6.70 -3.11 -11.32
N LEU A 11 6.74 -3.50 -12.58
CA LEU A 11 7.93 -3.83 -13.36
C LEU A 11 8.16 -2.80 -14.47
N LEU A 12 7.08 -2.19 -14.97
CA LEU A 12 7.13 -1.20 -16.03
C LEU A 12 7.82 0.10 -15.59
N ALA A 13 8.71 0.61 -16.44
CA ALA A 13 9.30 1.94 -16.29
C ALA A 13 8.23 3.05 -16.38
N GLY A 14 8.64 4.29 -16.13
CA GLY A 14 7.79 5.47 -16.32
C GLY A 14 7.86 6.44 -15.15
N THR A 15 6.78 7.18 -14.97
CA THR A 15 6.66 8.24 -13.98
C THR A 15 5.29 8.20 -13.31
N VAL A 16 5.20 8.80 -12.14
CA VAL A 16 3.95 9.07 -11.44
C VAL A 16 3.88 10.58 -11.15
N THR A 17 2.84 11.22 -11.69
CA THR A 17 2.60 12.65 -11.48
C THR A 17 2.11 12.91 -10.06
N ALA A 18 2.20 14.16 -9.58
CA ALA A 18 1.69 14.52 -8.27
C ALA A 18 0.20 14.15 -8.13
N ASN A 19 -0.19 13.68 -6.94
CA ASN A 19 -1.56 13.27 -6.58
C ASN A 19 -2.14 12.14 -7.46
N ASN A 20 -1.30 11.34 -8.12
CA ASN A 20 -1.73 10.17 -8.89
C ASN A 20 -1.30 8.87 -8.22
N ASN A 21 -2.06 7.83 -8.49
CA ASN A 21 -1.83 6.50 -7.95
C ASN A 21 -0.60 5.85 -8.60
N VAL A 22 0.18 5.14 -7.79
CA VAL A 22 1.14 4.15 -8.27
C VAL A 22 0.36 2.97 -8.84
N ILE A 23 0.62 2.67 -10.11
CA ILE A 23 0.00 1.54 -10.80
C ILE A 23 0.94 0.33 -10.76
N PHE A 24 0.40 -0.81 -10.33
CA PHE A 24 1.06 -2.11 -10.27
C PHE A 24 0.41 -3.02 -11.30
N GLU A 25 1.06 -3.28 -12.43
CA GLU A 25 0.48 -4.13 -13.48
C GLU A 25 0.56 -5.63 -13.18
N ASN A 26 1.35 -6.03 -12.18
CA ASN A 26 1.60 -7.42 -11.85
C ASN A 26 0.99 -7.78 -10.49
N ILE A 27 -0.06 -8.61 -10.50
CA ILE A 27 -0.69 -9.14 -9.27
C ILE A 27 -0.02 -10.47 -8.96
N ILE A 28 0.83 -10.50 -7.93
CA ILE A 28 1.55 -11.72 -7.52
C ILE A 28 0.63 -12.65 -6.72
N ASN A 29 -0.16 -12.10 -5.80
CA ASN A 29 -1.09 -12.87 -4.99
C ASN A 29 -2.32 -12.02 -4.63
N SER A 30 -3.48 -12.64 -4.59
CA SER A 30 -4.74 -12.04 -4.17
C SER A 30 -5.68 -13.13 -3.67
N TYR A 31 -6.10 -13.04 -2.41
CA TYR A 31 -7.02 -14.00 -1.80
C TYR A 31 -7.89 -13.34 -0.72
N GLY A 32 -9.07 -13.92 -0.48
CA GLY A 32 -10.08 -13.36 0.41
C GLY A 32 -10.91 -12.25 -0.25
N THR A 33 -11.62 -11.47 0.56
CA THR A 33 -12.53 -10.41 0.12
C THR A 33 -11.82 -9.09 -0.16
N ILE A 34 -10.83 -9.16 -1.07
CA ILE A 34 -10.00 -8.05 -1.53
C ILE A 34 -9.90 -8.09 -3.06
N SER A 35 -9.91 -6.93 -3.70
CA SER A 35 -9.69 -6.81 -5.15
C SER A 35 -8.78 -5.63 -5.47
N TYR A 36 -8.12 -5.68 -6.62
CA TYR A 36 -7.26 -4.61 -7.12
C TYR A 36 -7.55 -4.34 -8.59
N ASP A 37 -7.68 -3.06 -8.96
CA ASP A 37 -7.82 -2.61 -10.34
C ASP A 37 -6.48 -2.07 -10.88
N PRO A 38 -5.81 -2.80 -11.81
CA PRO A 38 -4.53 -2.39 -12.37
C PRO A 38 -4.60 -1.22 -13.34
N LEU A 39 -5.80 -0.75 -13.75
CA LEU A 39 -5.93 0.47 -14.55
C LEU A 39 -5.93 1.72 -13.69
N THR A 40 -6.48 1.64 -12.47
CA THR A 40 -6.68 2.79 -11.59
C THR A 40 -5.74 2.80 -10.38
N GLY A 41 -5.14 1.66 -10.01
CA GLY A 41 -4.32 1.53 -8.81
C GLY A 41 -5.12 1.42 -7.52
N VAL A 42 -6.42 1.15 -7.61
CA VAL A 42 -7.33 1.10 -6.47
C VAL A 42 -7.43 -0.32 -5.93
N VAL A 43 -7.12 -0.48 -4.64
CA VAL A 43 -7.43 -1.67 -3.84
C VAL A 43 -8.80 -1.47 -3.20
N THR A 44 -9.68 -2.46 -3.26
CA THR A 44 -10.96 -2.49 -2.52
C THR A 44 -10.91 -3.57 -1.47
N ILE A 45 -11.13 -3.19 -0.21
CA ILE A 45 -11.20 -4.10 0.94
C ILE A 45 -12.67 -4.23 1.32
N SER A 46 -13.24 -5.43 1.16
CA SER A 46 -14.67 -5.68 1.36
C SER A 46 -14.98 -6.37 2.70
N LYS A 47 -14.08 -6.24 3.68
CA LYS A 47 -14.21 -6.85 5.00
C LYS A 47 -13.75 -5.90 6.11
N PRO A 48 -14.53 -5.71 7.19
CA PRO A 48 -14.05 -5.02 8.38
C PRO A 48 -12.88 -5.77 9.03
N GLY A 49 -11.94 -5.04 9.60
CA GLY A 49 -10.75 -5.62 10.22
C GLY A 49 -9.56 -4.68 10.22
N ARG A 50 -8.41 -5.21 10.63
CA ARG A 50 -7.15 -4.47 10.69
C ARG A 50 -6.20 -4.99 9.65
N TYR A 51 -5.54 -4.09 8.93
CA TYR A 51 -4.67 -4.44 7.81
C TYR A 51 -3.32 -3.76 7.95
N MET A 52 -2.26 -4.54 7.72
CA MET A 52 -0.91 -4.01 7.59
C MET A 52 -0.58 -3.89 6.12
N VAL A 53 -0.11 -2.71 5.72
CA VAL A 53 0.36 -2.43 4.37
C VAL A 53 1.84 -2.09 4.46
N ASN A 54 2.66 -2.81 3.72
CA ASN A 54 4.07 -2.49 3.50
C ASN A 54 4.26 -2.20 2.03
N TRP A 55 4.97 -1.13 1.71
CA TRP A 55 5.21 -0.76 0.33
C TRP A 55 6.58 -0.12 0.16
N TRP A 56 7.06 -0.19 -1.07
CA TRP A 56 8.22 0.57 -1.48
C TRP A 56 8.15 0.99 -2.94
N VAL A 57 8.86 2.07 -3.28
CA VAL A 57 9.00 2.60 -4.63
C VAL A 57 10.47 2.95 -4.89
N ALA A 58 11.10 2.28 -5.85
CA ALA A 58 12.45 2.63 -6.29
C ALA A 58 12.40 3.84 -7.23
N THR A 59 13.08 4.92 -6.85
CA THR A 59 13.05 6.18 -7.58
C THR A 59 14.40 6.52 -8.20
N GLN A 60 14.36 7.27 -9.30
CA GLN A 60 15.55 7.76 -10.00
C GLN A 60 15.65 9.28 -9.97
N ALA A 61 14.52 9.97 -10.01
CA ALA A 61 14.53 11.43 -10.05
C ALA A 61 13.16 11.99 -9.64
N VAL A 62 13.21 13.21 -9.11
CA VAL A 62 12.06 14.09 -8.95
C VAL A 62 12.48 15.49 -9.40
N ILE A 63 11.58 16.19 -10.08
CA ILE A 63 11.80 17.56 -10.53
C ILE A 63 11.74 18.51 -9.32
N GLY A 64 12.69 19.45 -9.23
CA GLY A 64 12.74 20.47 -8.19
C GLY A 64 13.62 20.08 -7.00
N SER A 65 13.51 20.81 -5.88
CA SER A 65 14.32 20.63 -4.66
C SER A 65 13.68 19.76 -3.59
N ASN A 66 12.50 19.20 -3.86
CA ASN A 66 11.74 18.42 -2.88
C ASN A 66 12.41 17.06 -2.59
N GLY A 67 12.22 16.55 -1.37
CA GLY A 67 12.31 15.11 -1.13
C GLY A 67 11.21 14.36 -1.88
N ILE A 68 11.18 13.05 -1.75
CA ILE A 68 10.13 12.22 -2.35
C ILE A 68 9.23 11.70 -1.24
N SER A 69 7.93 11.83 -1.44
CA SER A 69 6.88 11.32 -0.58
C SER A 69 5.83 10.53 -1.37
N PHE A 70 5.40 9.42 -0.77
CA PHE A 70 4.22 8.66 -1.18
C PHE A 70 3.35 8.39 0.05
N SER A 71 2.04 8.34 -0.14
CA SER A 71 1.09 8.09 0.95
C SER A 71 0.15 6.95 0.61
N ILE A 72 -0.18 6.14 1.62
CA ILE A 72 -1.39 5.32 1.57
C ILE A 72 -2.58 6.23 1.84
N VAL A 73 -3.48 6.33 0.86
CA VAL A 73 -4.72 7.10 0.95
C VAL A 73 -5.91 6.17 0.97
N THR A 74 -6.82 6.35 1.93
CA THR A 74 -8.04 5.53 2.04
C THR A 74 -9.30 6.36 1.79
N SER A 75 -10.41 5.72 1.40
CA SER A 75 -11.72 6.38 1.29
C SER A 75 -12.29 6.85 2.63
N GLN A 76 -11.68 6.44 3.75
CA GLN A 76 -12.07 6.87 5.10
C GLN A 76 -11.38 8.19 5.51
N GLY A 77 -10.47 8.71 4.67
CA GLY A 77 -9.76 9.97 4.93
C GLY A 77 -8.36 9.80 5.52
N ASP A 78 -7.84 8.57 5.61
CA ASP A 78 -6.46 8.36 6.05
C ASP A 78 -5.49 8.81 4.96
N GLU A 79 -4.41 9.48 5.38
CA GLU A 79 -3.23 9.77 4.55
C GLU A 79 -1.97 9.42 5.35
N LEU A 80 -1.43 8.23 5.10
CA LEU A 80 -0.30 7.66 5.85
C LEU A 80 0.97 7.78 5.01
N LEU A 81 1.82 8.72 5.39
CA LEU A 81 2.99 9.18 4.64
C LEU A 81 4.23 8.27 4.84
N GLY A 82 4.94 8.00 3.74
CA GLY A 82 6.34 7.56 3.75
C GLY A 82 7.17 8.48 2.84
N ASP A 83 8.32 8.92 3.31
CA ASP A 83 9.15 9.92 2.64
C ASP A 83 10.65 9.65 2.76
N THR A 84 11.42 10.27 1.87
CA THR A 84 12.88 10.23 1.88
C THR A 84 13.48 11.54 1.35
N PRO A 85 14.61 12.01 1.93
CA PRO A 85 15.36 13.11 1.34
C PRO A 85 16.17 12.70 0.10
N ILE A 86 16.32 11.39 -0.17
CA ILE A 86 17.15 10.85 -1.25
C ILE A 86 16.29 10.63 -2.51
N LYS A 87 16.75 11.18 -3.64
CA LYS A 87 15.96 11.17 -4.89
C LYS A 87 16.20 9.97 -5.80
N THR A 88 17.28 9.24 -5.56
CA THR A 88 17.79 8.14 -6.38
C THR A 88 17.89 6.87 -5.54
N ASP A 89 16.86 6.60 -4.75
CA ASP A 89 16.80 5.45 -3.85
C ASP A 89 15.36 4.95 -3.68
N GLU A 90 15.18 3.94 -2.85
CA GLU A 90 13.89 3.42 -2.43
C GLU A 90 13.20 4.38 -1.44
N VAL A 91 11.93 4.70 -1.71
CA VAL A 91 11.01 5.26 -0.72
C VAL A 91 10.25 4.09 -0.12
N VAL A 92 10.32 3.94 1.20
CA VAL A 92 9.67 2.86 1.93
C VAL A 92 8.59 3.45 2.83
N GLY A 93 7.47 2.75 2.96
CA GLY A 93 6.47 3.11 3.95
C GLY A 93 5.67 1.91 4.43
N PHE A 94 4.99 2.14 5.55
CA PHE A 94 4.15 1.17 6.22
C PHE A 94 2.89 1.88 6.71
N ALA A 95 1.79 1.14 6.77
CA ALA A 95 0.50 1.66 7.20
C ALA A 95 -0.28 0.57 7.94
N LEU A 96 -0.84 0.93 9.09
CA LEU A 96 -1.81 0.12 9.79
C LEU A 96 -3.19 0.76 9.58
N VAL A 97 -4.07 0.05 8.89
CA VAL A 97 -5.41 0.55 8.51
C VAL A 97 -6.46 -0.22 9.28
N GLN A 98 -7.32 0.51 10.00
CA GLN A 98 -8.51 -0.03 10.66
C GLN A 98 -9.73 0.20 9.76
N VAL A 99 -10.51 -0.84 9.52
CA VAL A 99 -11.73 -0.81 8.70
C VAL A 99 -12.91 -1.17 9.58
N ASP A 100 -13.66 -0.15 10.01
CA ASP A 100 -14.84 -0.36 10.85
C ASP A 100 -16.09 -0.68 10.01
N SER A 101 -16.15 -0.12 8.79
CA SER A 101 -17.21 -0.38 7.81
C SER A 101 -16.63 -0.64 6.44
N ALA A 102 -17.02 -1.76 5.81
CA ALA A 102 -16.59 -2.13 4.48
C ALA A 102 -17.75 -1.96 3.46
N PRO A 103 -17.46 -1.71 2.17
CA PRO A 103 -16.13 -1.67 1.56
C PRO A 103 -15.42 -0.32 1.73
N ILE A 104 -14.09 -0.36 1.77
CA ILE A 104 -13.23 0.83 1.63
C ILE A 104 -12.30 0.69 0.43
N THR A 105 -11.81 1.82 -0.06
CA THR A 105 -10.74 1.85 -1.07
C THR A 105 -9.42 2.31 -0.46
N LEU A 106 -8.32 1.81 -1.02
CA LEU A 106 -6.96 2.15 -0.64
C LEU A 106 -6.10 2.32 -1.91
N SER A 107 -5.21 3.31 -1.92
CA SER A 107 -4.25 3.53 -3.01
C SER A 107 -2.93 4.05 -2.48
N LEU A 108 -1.83 3.68 -3.13
CA LEU A 108 -0.52 4.33 -2.92
C LEU A 108 -0.42 5.53 -3.87
N VAL A 109 -0.31 6.74 -3.32
CA VAL A 109 -0.38 8.00 -4.06
C VAL A 109 0.96 8.71 -4.01
N ASN A 110 1.39 9.30 -5.13
CA ASN A 110 2.52 10.23 -5.13
C ASN A 110 2.11 11.55 -4.46
N SER A 111 2.43 11.69 -3.18
CA SER A 111 2.21 12.92 -2.39
C SER A 111 3.33 13.94 -2.55
N THR A 112 4.31 13.67 -3.42
CA THR A 112 5.32 14.67 -3.77
C THR A 112 4.65 15.72 -4.66
N PRO A 113 4.87 17.04 -4.44
CA PRO A 113 4.34 18.09 -5.29
C PRO A 113 5.11 18.22 -6.62
N ALA A 114 5.50 17.09 -7.21
CA ALA A 114 6.24 16.97 -8.45
C ALA A 114 6.07 15.57 -9.06
N THR A 115 6.44 15.43 -10.33
CA THR A 115 6.49 14.12 -10.99
C THR A 115 7.71 13.34 -10.56
N VAL A 116 7.51 12.11 -10.11
CA VAL A 116 8.56 11.17 -9.68
C VAL A 116 8.79 10.14 -10.78
N SER A 117 10.05 9.88 -11.12
CA SER A 117 10.45 8.85 -12.09
C SER A 117 10.88 7.58 -11.38
N TYR A 118 10.37 6.43 -11.83
CA TYR A 118 10.80 5.13 -11.34
C TYR A 118 12.25 4.84 -11.73
N SER A 119 12.96 4.10 -10.88
CA SER A 119 14.34 3.70 -11.16
C SER A 119 14.44 2.81 -12.40
N SER A 120 15.32 3.16 -13.33
CA SER A 120 15.68 2.30 -14.46
C SER A 120 16.69 1.20 -14.10
N LEU A 121 17.28 1.24 -12.89
CA LEU A 121 18.40 0.38 -12.48
C LEU A 121 17.99 -0.96 -11.87
N VAL A 122 16.74 -1.11 -11.43
CA VAL A 122 16.22 -2.32 -10.79
C VAL A 122 15.06 -2.91 -11.59
N PRO A 123 14.85 -4.22 -11.67
CA PRO A 123 13.75 -4.81 -12.45
C PRO A 123 12.37 -4.52 -11.84
N VAL A 124 12.24 -4.57 -10.51
CA VAL A 124 11.02 -4.22 -9.78
C VAL A 124 11.10 -2.75 -9.40
N LYS A 125 10.07 -1.97 -9.74
CA LYS A 125 10.00 -0.50 -9.56
C LYS A 125 9.26 -0.11 -8.30
N ALA A 126 8.29 -0.92 -7.91
CA ALA A 126 7.53 -0.75 -6.68
C ALA A 126 6.93 -2.09 -6.28
N ALA A 127 6.73 -2.29 -5.00
CA ALA A 127 5.92 -3.40 -4.49
C ALA A 127 4.99 -2.92 -3.38
N LEU A 128 3.87 -3.61 -3.22
CA LEU A 128 2.93 -3.41 -2.13
C LEU A 128 2.44 -4.76 -1.64
N VAL A 129 2.51 -4.96 -0.34
CA VAL A 129 1.94 -6.10 0.37
C VAL A 129 0.91 -5.59 1.36
N LEU A 130 -0.29 -6.15 1.30
CA LEU A 130 -1.35 -5.92 2.27
C LEU A 130 -1.77 -7.26 2.86
N ILE A 131 -1.78 -7.35 4.18
CA ILE A 131 -2.23 -8.54 4.92
C ILE A 131 -3.20 -8.15 6.03
N GLU A 132 -4.18 -9.02 6.28
CA GLU A 132 -5.01 -8.92 7.47
C GLU A 132 -4.18 -9.26 8.72
N VAL A 133 -4.30 -8.41 9.75
CA VAL A 133 -3.71 -8.60 11.06
C VAL A 133 -4.78 -9.23 11.96
N PRO A 134 -4.61 -10.49 12.41
CA PRO A 134 -5.57 -11.13 13.31
C PRO A 134 -5.71 -10.34 14.61
N GLU A 135 -6.93 -10.16 15.08
CA GLU A 135 -7.16 -9.77 16.47
C GLU A 135 -7.16 -11.04 17.32
N GLU A 136 -6.22 -11.14 18.26
CA GLU A 136 -6.25 -12.17 19.29
C GLU A 136 -7.48 -11.94 20.16
N THR A 137 -8.56 -12.68 19.92
CA THR A 137 -9.64 -12.76 20.91
C THR A 137 -9.07 -13.49 22.12
N SER A 138 -8.89 -12.77 23.23
CA SER A 138 -8.47 -13.36 24.50
C SER A 138 -9.30 -14.62 24.77
N ALA A 139 -8.64 -15.79 24.84
CA ALA A 139 -9.30 -17.02 25.19
C ALA A 139 -9.77 -16.92 26.66
N THR A 140 -11.05 -16.69 26.88
CA THR A 140 -11.67 -16.89 28.20
C THR A 140 -11.76 -18.40 28.42
N GLY A 141 -10.67 -19.02 28.86
CA GLY A 141 -10.70 -20.43 29.27
C GLY A 141 -11.64 -20.58 30.45
N GLU A 142 -12.64 -21.45 30.33
CA GLU A 142 -13.45 -21.89 31.47
C GLU A 142 -12.51 -22.59 32.45
N THR A 143 -12.20 -21.94 33.58
CA THR A 143 -11.55 -22.62 34.70
C THR A 143 -12.52 -23.67 35.20
N GLY A 144 -12.28 -24.93 34.87
CA GLY A 144 -13.17 -26.04 35.20
C GLY A 144 -13.53 -26.04 36.69
N SER A 145 -14.82 -26.16 36.98
CA SER A 145 -15.32 -26.37 38.34
C SER A 145 -14.72 -27.67 38.89
N THR A 146 -13.90 -27.56 39.93
CA THR A 146 -13.53 -28.69 40.80
C THR A 146 -14.71 -29.17 41.63
#